data_AF-A0A2E1IXZ7-F1
#
_entry.id   AF-A0A2E1IXZ7-F1
#
_cell.length_a   1.000
_cell.length_b   1.000
_cell.length_c   1.000
_cell.angle_alpha   90.00
_cell.angle_beta   90.00
_cell.angle_gamma   90.00
#
_symmetry.space_group_name_H-M   'P 1'
#
loop_
_entity.id
_entity.type
_entity.pdbx_description
1 polymer ?
#
loop_
_entity_poly.entity_id
_entity_poly.type
_entity_poly.pdbx_seq_one_letter_code
_entity_poly.pdbx_strand_id
1 'polypeptide(L)'
;MRYIASLVILFEVLFGQLERTSMTIYKDGLALIEHGLSWNLEEGSNTITWDSLSQGFIEGSSFLNLQNARILTQKLNKNTFHFQNHLKEKIGQNIEIKLINEREISGILLEFDKSNLSIQRRGSIIVFNLERIDYISTFEEERSRIYKPSLSWSIIPNDNVVGPIEGNLIY
;
A
#
# COMPACT_ATOMS: atom_id res chain seq x y z
N MET A 1 20.17 -46.79 -4.66
CA MET A 1 19.68 -46.10 -5.87
C MET A 1 18.41 -45.28 -5.63
N ARG A 2 17.33 -45.81 -5.03
CA ARG A 2 16.07 -45.05 -4.81
C ARG A 2 16.20 -43.80 -3.92
N TYR A 3 16.99 -43.86 -2.85
CA TYR A 3 17.17 -42.73 -1.91
C TYR A 3 18.04 -41.60 -2.45
N ILE A 4 18.92 -41.88 -3.42
CA ILE A 4 19.81 -40.87 -4.02
C ILE A 4 19.00 -39.98 -4.97
N ALA A 5 18.10 -40.58 -5.78
CA ALA A 5 17.18 -39.83 -6.63
C ALA A 5 16.25 -38.94 -5.79
N SER A 6 15.76 -39.43 -4.65
CA SER A 6 14.93 -38.63 -3.72
C SER A 6 15.70 -37.44 -3.11
N LEU A 7 17.00 -37.60 -2.84
CA LEU A 7 17.84 -36.55 -2.28
C LEU A 7 18.19 -35.46 -3.32
N VAL A 8 18.35 -35.85 -4.59
CA VAL A 8 18.58 -34.91 -5.70
C VAL A 8 17.33 -34.07 -5.98
N ILE A 9 16.13 -34.67 -5.96
CA ILE A 9 14.86 -33.95 -6.14
C ILE A 9 14.60 -32.95 -5.00
N LEU A 10 15.00 -33.27 -3.75
CA LEU A 10 14.89 -32.32 -2.64
C LEU A 10 15.82 -31.11 -2.77
N PHE A 11 16.95 -31.26 -3.47
CA PHE A 11 17.92 -30.17 -3.67
C PHE A 11 17.44 -29.16 -4.73
N GLU A 12 16.73 -29.62 -5.76
CA GLU A 12 16.16 -28.74 -6.79
C GLU A 12 14.98 -27.90 -6.29
N VAL A 13 14.19 -28.40 -5.33
CA VAL A 13 13.09 -27.63 -4.73
C VAL A 13 13.60 -26.48 -3.83
N LEU A 14 14.84 -26.54 -3.36
CA LEU A 14 15.45 -25.49 -2.53
C LEU A 14 16.05 -24.33 -3.33
N PHE A 15 16.27 -24.48 -4.63
CA PHE A 15 16.51 -23.34 -5.53
C PHE A 15 15.17 -22.75 -5.97
N GLY A 16 14.37 -22.31 -4.99
CA GLY A 16 13.29 -21.37 -5.23
C GLY A 16 13.83 -20.18 -6.01
N GLN A 17 13.10 -19.75 -7.03
CA GLN A 17 13.48 -18.65 -7.90
C GLN A 17 13.89 -17.44 -7.04
N LEU A 18 15.18 -17.13 -7.01
CA LEU A 18 15.67 -15.96 -6.31
C LEU A 18 15.01 -14.75 -6.99
N GLU A 19 14.29 -13.93 -6.22
CA GLU A 19 13.87 -12.61 -6.73
C GLU A 19 15.14 -11.90 -7.21
N ARG A 20 15.19 -11.59 -8.51
CA ARG A 20 16.35 -10.92 -9.11
C ARG A 20 16.30 -9.45 -8.73
N THR A 21 16.73 -9.17 -7.51
CA THR A 21 16.77 -7.81 -6.97
C THR A 21 18.21 -7.35 -6.89
N SER A 22 18.49 -6.16 -7.41
CA SER A 22 19.78 -5.50 -7.26
C SER A 22 19.60 -4.05 -6.81
N MET A 23 20.60 -3.53 -6.12
CA MET A 23 20.62 -2.14 -5.65
C MET A 23 21.97 -1.53 -5.96
N THR A 24 21.97 -0.37 -6.62
CA THR A 24 23.16 0.43 -6.89
C THR A 24 23.09 1.71 -6.09
N ILE A 25 24.04 1.92 -5.17
CA ILE A 25 24.10 3.13 -4.33
C ILE A 25 25.13 4.11 -4.92
N TYR A 26 24.71 5.35 -5.12
CA TYR A 26 25.52 6.44 -5.63
C TYR A 26 26.12 7.29 -4.51
N LYS A 27 27.19 8.03 -4.84
CA LYS A 27 27.93 8.87 -3.88
C LYS A 27 27.12 10.06 -3.34
N ASP A 28 26.06 10.44 -4.03
CA ASP A 28 25.12 11.51 -3.65
C ASP A 28 24.04 11.02 -2.67
N GLY A 29 24.08 9.75 -2.27
CA GLY A 29 23.12 9.16 -1.34
C GLY A 29 21.86 8.62 -1.99
N LEU A 30 21.76 8.66 -3.32
CA LEU A 30 20.68 8.01 -4.06
C LEU A 30 20.97 6.52 -4.25
N ALA A 31 19.92 5.72 -4.35
CA ALA A 31 20.02 4.32 -4.71
C ALA A 31 19.05 4.03 -5.87
N LEU A 32 19.51 3.24 -6.83
CA LEU A 32 18.68 2.67 -7.89
C LEU A 32 18.38 1.22 -7.53
N ILE A 33 17.11 0.86 -7.46
CA ILE A 33 16.68 -0.51 -7.18
C ILE A 33 16.15 -1.11 -8.49
N GLU A 34 16.62 -2.30 -8.85
CA GLU A 34 16.11 -3.07 -9.99
C GLU A 34 15.55 -4.40 -9.49
N HIS A 35 14.28 -4.67 -9.82
CA HIS A 35 13.56 -5.89 -9.51
C HIS A 35 13.16 -6.62 -10.80
N GLY A 36 13.59 -7.87 -10.95
CA GLY A 36 13.02 -8.79 -11.93
C GLY A 36 11.61 -9.22 -11.51
N LEU A 37 10.66 -9.09 -12.42
CA LEU A 37 9.25 -9.40 -12.24
C LEU A 37 8.83 -10.50 -13.22
N SER A 38 7.92 -11.37 -12.77
CA SER A 38 7.21 -12.33 -13.60
C SER A 38 5.72 -12.17 -13.35
N TRP A 39 4.93 -12.05 -14.43
CA TRP A 39 3.50 -11.80 -14.34
C TRP A 39 2.74 -12.68 -15.34
N ASN A 40 1.64 -13.29 -14.92
CA ASN A 40 0.79 -14.05 -15.85
C ASN A 40 -0.23 -13.11 -16.48
N LEU A 41 -0.16 -12.94 -17.80
CA LEU A 41 -1.15 -12.18 -18.56
C LEU A 41 -2.41 -13.01 -18.79
N GLU A 42 -3.55 -12.35 -18.62
CA GLU A 42 -4.85 -12.80 -19.07
C GLU A 42 -5.21 -12.16 -20.43
N GLU A 43 -6.24 -12.67 -21.10
CA GLU A 43 -6.75 -12.05 -22.33
C GLU A 43 -7.26 -10.62 -22.06
N GLY A 44 -6.86 -9.68 -22.92
CA GLY A 44 -7.28 -8.27 -22.81
C GLY A 44 -6.34 -7.41 -21.96
N SER A 45 -6.91 -6.39 -21.30
CA SER A 45 -6.12 -5.43 -20.52
C SER A 45 -5.81 -5.97 -19.13
N ASN A 46 -4.53 -5.94 -18.77
CA ASN A 46 -4.04 -6.40 -17.47
C ASN A 46 -3.59 -5.20 -16.63
N THR A 47 -3.60 -5.34 -15.30
CA THR A 47 -3.04 -4.34 -14.38
C THR A 47 -1.97 -4.97 -13.50
N ILE A 48 -0.75 -4.45 -13.56
CA ILE A 48 0.35 -4.80 -12.65
C ILE A 48 0.40 -3.77 -11.53
N THR A 49 0.61 -4.21 -10.28
CA THR A 49 0.74 -3.31 -9.12
C THR A 49 2.00 -3.64 -8.33
N TRP A 50 2.71 -2.59 -7.87
CA TRP A 50 3.87 -2.68 -6.98
C TRP A 50 3.68 -1.75 -5.78
N ASP A 51 3.57 -2.32 -4.58
CA ASP A 51 3.28 -1.60 -3.33
C ASP A 51 4.48 -1.55 -2.35
N SER A 52 5.62 -2.11 -2.76
CA SER A 52 6.84 -2.20 -1.97
C SER A 52 7.82 -1.07 -2.31
N LEU A 53 7.30 0.15 -2.49
CA LEU A 53 8.10 1.36 -2.71
C LEU A 53 8.92 1.70 -1.46
N SER A 54 10.17 2.14 -1.67
CA SER A 54 11.03 2.64 -0.59
C SER A 54 10.53 3.99 -0.07
N GLN A 55 10.80 4.31 1.21
CA GLN A 55 10.37 5.56 1.83
C GLN A 55 10.92 6.82 1.12
N GLY A 56 12.08 6.71 0.47
CA GLY A 56 12.72 7.78 -0.29
C GLY A 56 12.43 7.76 -1.79
N PHE A 57 11.37 7.06 -2.23
CA PHE A 57 11.00 6.97 -3.64
C PHE A 57 10.86 8.36 -4.28
N ILE A 58 11.53 8.56 -5.43
CA ILE A 58 11.47 9.80 -6.19
C ILE A 58 10.35 9.69 -7.21
N GLU A 59 9.35 10.56 -7.11
CA GLU A 59 8.24 10.55 -8.05
C GLU A 59 8.72 10.77 -9.50
N GLY A 60 8.30 9.88 -10.39
CA GLY A 60 8.70 9.90 -11.79
C GLY A 60 10.05 9.24 -12.10
N SER A 61 10.77 8.70 -11.11
CA SER A 61 12.01 7.93 -11.36
C SER A 61 11.77 6.51 -11.84
N SER A 62 10.57 5.96 -11.58
CA SER A 62 10.31 4.55 -11.84
C SER A 62 10.12 4.24 -13.32
N PHE A 63 10.69 3.13 -13.76
CA PHE A 63 10.55 2.61 -15.11
C PHE A 63 10.27 1.11 -15.07
N LEU A 64 9.16 0.69 -15.70
CA LEU A 64 8.84 -0.72 -15.89
C LEU A 64 9.17 -1.09 -17.35
N ASN A 65 9.92 -2.18 -17.53
CA ASN A 65 10.12 -2.81 -18.82
C ASN A 65 9.50 -4.20 -18.81
N LEU A 66 8.78 -4.57 -19.86
CA LEU A 66 8.14 -5.87 -20.00
C LEU A 66 8.53 -6.52 -21.32
N GLN A 67 8.74 -7.83 -21.31
CA GLN A 67 8.87 -8.63 -22.52
C GLN A 67 7.47 -9.04 -22.99
N ASN A 68 7.20 -8.93 -24.29
CA ASN A 68 5.94 -9.35 -24.92
C ASN A 68 4.67 -8.65 -24.41
N ALA A 69 4.78 -7.47 -23.80
CA ALA A 69 3.64 -6.63 -23.46
C ALA A 69 3.96 -5.15 -23.66
N ARG A 70 2.91 -4.37 -23.94
CA ARG A 70 2.99 -2.92 -24.06
C ARG A 70 2.36 -2.26 -22.84
N ILE A 71 3.10 -1.31 -22.26
CA ILE A 71 2.58 -0.43 -21.20
C ILE A 71 1.73 0.67 -21.85
N LEU A 72 0.50 0.81 -21.35
CA LEU A 72 -0.42 1.87 -21.77
C LEU A 72 -0.35 3.08 -20.85
N THR A 73 -0.41 2.82 -19.54
CA THR A 73 -0.43 3.87 -18.53
C THR A 73 0.35 3.43 -17.31
N GLN A 74 0.89 4.42 -16.60
CA GLN A 74 1.47 4.27 -15.27
C GLN A 74 0.77 5.25 -14.33
N LYS A 75 0.45 4.79 -13.12
CA LYS A 75 -0.17 5.61 -12.08
C LYS A 75 0.56 5.39 -10.76
N LEU A 76 0.96 6.49 -10.13
CA LEU A 76 1.38 6.48 -8.73
C LEU A 76 0.17 6.75 -7.85
N ASN A 77 -0.25 5.74 -7.09
CA ASN A 77 -1.32 5.85 -6.12
C ASN A 77 -0.76 6.31 -4.77
N LYS A 78 -0.96 7.59 -4.47
CA LYS A 78 -0.63 8.19 -3.16
C LYS A 78 -1.82 8.30 -2.22
N ASN A 79 -2.99 7.77 -2.59
CA ASN A 79 -4.17 7.82 -1.74
C ASN A 79 -4.07 6.79 -0.62
N THR A 80 -3.08 6.98 0.25
CA THR A 80 -2.86 6.17 1.43
C THR A 80 -3.80 6.57 2.54
N PHE A 81 -4.08 5.63 3.44
CA PHE A 81 -4.90 5.90 4.60
C PHE A 81 -4.25 6.98 5.48
N HIS A 82 -4.96 8.09 5.65
CA HIS A 82 -4.62 9.13 6.61
C HIS A 82 -5.78 9.27 7.59
N PHE A 83 -5.52 8.99 8.86
CA PHE A 83 -6.57 9.01 9.89
C PHE A 83 -7.30 10.37 9.97
N GLN A 84 -6.61 11.50 9.77
CA GLN A 84 -7.25 12.82 9.75
C GLN A 84 -8.26 12.97 8.61
N ASN A 85 -7.90 12.55 7.39
CA ASN A 85 -8.83 12.57 6.25
C ASN A 85 -10.02 11.66 6.53
N HIS A 86 -9.76 10.49 7.10
CA HIS A 86 -10.79 9.55 7.47
C HIS A 86 -11.73 10.09 8.55
N LEU A 87 -11.19 10.72 9.60
CA LEU A 87 -11.98 11.32 10.67
C LEU A 87 -12.86 12.46 10.14
N LYS A 88 -12.40 13.19 9.11
CA LYS A 88 -13.21 14.21 8.41
C LYS A 88 -14.44 13.62 7.73
N GLU A 89 -14.36 12.41 7.19
CA GLU A 89 -15.50 11.69 6.61
C GLU A 89 -16.52 11.26 7.70
N LYS A 90 -16.11 11.23 8.97
CA LYS A 90 -16.95 10.87 10.11
C LYS A 90 -17.63 12.08 10.78
N ILE A 91 -17.52 13.29 10.23
CA ILE A 91 -18.31 14.44 10.71
C ILE A 91 -19.81 14.10 10.57
N GLY A 92 -20.58 14.35 11.64
CA GLY A 92 -21.99 13.96 11.75
C GLY A 92 -22.22 12.51 12.15
N GLN A 93 -21.16 11.71 12.36
CA GLN A 93 -21.26 10.31 12.80
C GLN A 93 -20.81 10.16 14.26
N ASN A 94 -21.24 9.08 14.89
CA ASN A 94 -20.85 8.78 16.27
C ASN A 94 -19.41 8.26 16.31
N ILE A 95 -18.59 8.86 17.16
CA ILE A 95 -17.21 8.45 17.44
C ILE A 95 -17.04 8.18 18.94
N GLU A 96 -15.96 7.52 19.30
CA GLU A 96 -15.57 7.28 20.68
C GLU A 96 -14.21 7.91 20.97
N ILE A 97 -14.10 8.55 22.13
CA ILE A 97 -12.91 9.28 22.54
C ILE A 97 -12.56 8.82 23.95
N LYS A 98 -11.29 8.51 24.17
CA LYS A 98 -10.76 8.28 25.52
C LYS A 98 -9.84 9.43 25.92
N LEU A 99 -10.12 10.05 27.06
CA LEU A 99 -9.21 11.05 27.64
C LEU A 99 -8.15 10.34 28.48
N ILE A 100 -6.97 10.97 28.60
CA ILE A 100 -5.86 10.45 29.40
C ILE A 100 -6.33 10.22 30.84
N ASN A 101 -6.18 8.99 31.33
CA ASN A 101 -6.59 8.55 32.68
C ASN A 101 -8.09 8.68 32.99
N GLU A 102 -8.94 8.85 31.98
CA GLU A 102 -10.39 8.87 32.15
C GLU A 102 -11.07 7.75 31.36
N ARG A 103 -12.39 7.72 31.49
CA ARG A 103 -13.28 6.78 30.83
C ARG A 103 -13.68 7.26 29.44
N GLU A 104 -14.03 6.32 28.57
CA GLU A 104 -14.46 6.60 27.20
C GLU A 104 -15.75 7.43 27.16
N ILE A 105 -15.82 8.30 26.16
CA ILE A 105 -16.95 9.16 25.87
C ILE A 105 -17.30 9.02 24.39
N SER A 106 -18.55 8.65 24.11
CA SER A 106 -19.08 8.60 22.74
C SER A 106 -20.02 9.77 22.46
N GLY A 107 -19.99 10.28 21.23
CA GLY A 107 -20.90 11.30 20.74
C GLY A 107 -20.73 11.58 19.25
N ILE A 108 -21.59 12.46 18.71
CA ILE A 108 -21.57 12.83 17.29
C ILE A 108 -20.44 13.82 17.05
N LEU A 109 -19.48 13.47 16.19
CA LEU A 109 -18.39 14.38 15.79
C LEU A 109 -18.98 15.60 15.05
N LEU A 110 -18.69 16.80 15.53
CA LEU A 110 -19.13 18.05 14.88
C LEU A 110 -18.00 18.67 14.06
N GLU A 111 -16.83 18.82 14.67
CA GLU A 111 -15.63 19.37 14.03
C GLU A 111 -14.37 18.90 14.76
N PHE A 112 -13.24 19.00 14.07
CA PHE A 112 -11.92 18.92 14.68
C PHE A 112 -10.93 19.75 13.86
N ASP A 113 -9.88 20.21 14.54
CA ASP A 113 -8.74 20.88 13.93
C ASP A 113 -7.42 20.29 14.47
N LYS A 114 -6.34 21.08 14.46
CA LYS A 114 -5.03 20.65 14.96
C LYS A 114 -4.93 20.57 16.48
N SER A 115 -5.87 21.17 17.20
CA SER A 115 -5.83 21.40 18.65
C SER A 115 -7.09 20.96 19.37
N ASN A 116 -8.24 21.03 18.71
CA ASN A 116 -9.53 20.78 19.33
C ASN A 116 -10.34 19.75 18.54
N LEU A 117 -11.19 19.04 19.25
CA LEU A 117 -12.22 18.16 18.70
C LEU A 117 -13.51 18.38 19.48
N SER A 118 -14.64 18.52 18.79
CA SER A 118 -15.93 18.69 19.45
C SER A 118 -16.92 17.59 19.10
N ILE A 119 -17.69 17.18 20.11
CA ILE A 119 -18.79 16.23 19.96
C ILE A 119 -20.09 16.80 20.49
N GLN A 120 -21.21 16.37 19.90
CA GLN A 120 -22.51 16.52 20.49
C GLN A 120 -22.90 15.27 21.27
N ARG A 121 -23.30 15.44 22.54
CA ARG A 121 -23.75 14.36 23.40
C ARG A 121 -24.80 14.85 24.39
N ARG A 122 -25.94 14.15 24.48
CA ARG A 122 -27.04 14.45 25.43
C ARG A 122 -27.46 15.94 25.39
N GLY A 123 -27.58 16.50 24.19
CA GLY A 123 -27.96 17.91 23.98
C GLY A 123 -26.86 18.93 24.29
N SER A 124 -25.69 18.51 24.75
CA SER A 124 -24.54 19.39 24.99
C SER A 124 -23.52 19.29 23.86
N ILE A 125 -22.84 20.40 23.56
CA ILE A 125 -21.63 20.42 22.76
C ILE A 125 -20.45 20.41 23.73
N ILE A 126 -19.55 19.44 23.56
CA ILE A 126 -18.36 19.29 24.39
C ILE A 126 -17.15 19.44 23.48
N VAL A 127 -16.22 20.32 23.86
CA VAL A 127 -14.96 20.55 23.14
C VAL A 127 -13.81 19.97 23.96
N PHE A 128 -12.98 19.16 23.33
CA PHE A 128 -11.79 18.54 23.91
C PHE A 128 -10.53 19.13 23.29
N ASN A 129 -9.51 19.35 24.11
CA ASN A 129 -8.15 19.56 23.62
C ASN A 129 -7.56 18.20 23.21
N LEU A 130 -7.07 18.09 21.97
CA LEU A 130 -6.49 16.87 21.40
C LEU A 130 -5.27 16.36 22.18
N GLU A 131 -4.49 17.22 22.84
CA GLU A 131 -3.36 16.82 23.68
C GLU A 131 -3.79 16.03 24.93
N ARG A 132 -5.07 16.11 25.31
CA ARG A 132 -5.65 15.38 26.44
C ARG A 132 -6.38 14.10 26.03
N ILE A 133 -6.41 13.79 24.73
CA ILE A 133 -7.04 12.60 24.18
C ILE A 133 -5.96 11.51 24.03
N ASP A 134 -6.23 10.34 24.60
CA ASP A 134 -5.40 9.13 24.48
C ASP A 134 -5.63 8.47 23.11
N TYR A 135 -6.90 8.21 22.76
CA TYR A 135 -7.26 7.78 21.41
C TYR A 135 -8.65 8.23 20.98
N ILE A 136 -8.83 8.18 19.66
CA ILE A 136 -10.10 8.34 18.96
C ILE A 136 -10.39 7.03 18.23
N SER A 137 -11.57 6.47 18.42
CA SER A 137 -12.06 5.28 17.76
C SER A 137 -13.29 5.61 16.92
N THR A 138 -13.34 5.02 15.72
CA THR A 138 -14.45 5.14 14.78
C THR A 138 -14.87 3.74 14.38
N PHE A 139 -16.15 3.41 14.47
CA PHE A 139 -16.65 2.13 14.00
C PHE A 139 -16.64 2.09 12.47
N GLU A 140 -16.18 0.97 11.92
CA GLU A 140 -16.21 0.73 10.48
C GLU A 140 -16.26 -0.77 10.15
N GLU A 141 -16.87 -1.10 9.02
CA GLU A 141 -16.78 -2.42 8.42
C GLU A 141 -15.34 -2.70 7.98
N GLU A 142 -14.88 -3.93 8.13
CA GLU A 142 -13.56 -4.33 7.64
C GLU A 142 -13.48 -4.12 6.12
N ARG A 143 -12.69 -3.13 5.71
CA ARG A 143 -12.36 -2.85 4.31
C ARG A 143 -10.86 -2.84 4.14
N SER A 144 -10.40 -3.41 3.02
CA SER A 144 -9.00 -3.29 2.63
C SER A 144 -8.66 -1.82 2.43
N ARG A 145 -7.70 -1.30 3.22
CA ARG A 145 -7.18 0.06 3.07
C ARG A 145 -5.78 -0.01 2.47
N ILE A 146 -5.46 0.97 1.63
CA ILE A 146 -4.12 1.13 1.09
C ILE A 146 -3.31 1.93 2.12
N TYR A 147 -2.33 1.29 2.76
CA TYR A 147 -1.52 1.92 3.81
C TYR A 147 -0.19 2.47 3.30
N LYS A 148 0.21 2.12 2.08
CA LYS A 148 1.47 2.53 1.45
C LYS A 148 1.22 2.95 0.00
N PRO A 149 1.99 3.92 -0.54
CA PRO A 149 1.86 4.28 -1.93
C PRO A 149 2.21 3.08 -2.81
N SER A 150 1.59 3.01 -3.98
CA SER A 150 1.87 1.96 -4.95
C SER A 150 1.96 2.51 -6.37
N LEU A 151 2.74 1.84 -7.21
CA LEU A 151 2.69 2.05 -8.65
C LEU A 151 1.76 1.01 -9.26
N SER A 152 0.99 1.43 -10.27
CA SER A 152 0.24 0.51 -11.10
C SER A 152 0.41 0.84 -12.57
N TRP A 153 0.39 -0.21 -13.39
CA TRP A 153 0.50 -0.12 -14.84
C TRP A 153 -0.66 -0.84 -15.51
N SER A 154 -1.32 -0.19 -16.46
CA SER A 154 -2.21 -0.87 -17.38
C SER A 154 -1.40 -1.33 -18.59
N ILE A 155 -1.53 -2.60 -18.94
CA ILE A 155 -0.75 -3.23 -20.01
C ILE A 155 -1.64 -4.04 -20.94
N ILE A 156 -1.19 -4.21 -22.18
CA ILE A 156 -1.80 -5.10 -23.17
C ILE A 156 -0.74 -6.08 -23.68
N PRO A 157 -1.03 -7.39 -23.75
CA PRO A 157 -0.13 -8.36 -24.34
C PRO A 157 0.16 -8.05 -25.81
N ASN A 158 1.40 -8.27 -26.25
CA ASN A 158 1.69 -8.29 -27.67
C ASN A 158 1.06 -9.54 -28.28
N ASP A 159 0.49 -9.41 -29.48
CA ASP A 159 -0.09 -10.53 -30.26
C ASP A 159 -1.14 -11.38 -29.53
N ASN A 160 -1.81 -10.82 -28.50
CA ASN A 160 -2.77 -11.50 -27.63
C ASN A 160 -2.21 -12.74 -26.90
N VAL A 161 -0.90 -12.75 -26.62
CA VAL A 161 -0.28 -13.83 -25.85
C VAL A 161 -0.80 -13.84 -24.42
N VAL A 162 -1.20 -15.02 -23.94
CA VAL A 162 -1.63 -15.29 -22.56
C VAL A 162 -0.55 -16.12 -21.88
N GLY A 163 -0.32 -15.88 -20.59
CA GLY A 163 0.67 -16.62 -19.81
C GLY A 163 1.82 -15.76 -19.27
N PRO A 164 2.90 -16.38 -18.78
CA PRO A 164 3.94 -15.67 -18.06
C PRO A 164 4.72 -14.74 -18.98
N ILE A 165 4.84 -13.48 -18.57
CA ILE A 165 5.80 -12.53 -19.09
C ILE A 165 6.81 -12.17 -18.02
N GLU A 166 8.01 -11.84 -18.48
CA GLU A 166 9.08 -11.33 -17.63
C GLU A 166 9.26 -9.83 -17.86
N GLY A 167 9.77 -9.15 -16.84
CA GLY A 167 10.07 -7.74 -16.92
C GLY A 167 10.99 -7.30 -15.80
N ASN A 168 11.45 -6.05 -15.87
CA ASN A 168 12.24 -5.44 -14.82
C ASN A 168 11.59 -4.11 -14.42
N LEU A 169 11.45 -3.90 -13.13
CA LEU A 169 11.06 -2.62 -12.54
C LEU A 169 12.30 -1.96 -11.95
N ILE A 170 12.53 -0.71 -12.33
CA ILE A 170 13.59 0.15 -11.81
C ILE A 170 12.93 1.31 -11.07
N TYR A 171 13.43 1.69 -9.88
CA TYR A 171 12.95 2.88 -9.14
C TYR A 171 13.97 3.50 -8.20
#